data_AF-A0ABD5YUZ9-F1
#
_entry.id   AF-A0ABD5YUZ9-F1
#
_cell.length_a   1.000
_cell.length_b   1.000
_cell.length_c   1.000
_cell.angle_alpha   90.00
_cell.angle_beta   90.00
_cell.angle_gamma   90.00
#
_symmetry.space_group_name_H-M   'P 1'
#
loop_
_entity.id
_entity.type
_entity.pdbx_description
1 polymer ?
#
loop_
_entity_poly.entity_id
_entity_poly.type
_entity_poly.pdbx_seq_one_letter_code
_entity_poly.pdbx_strand_id
1 'polypeptide(L)'
;MAQDTPGLLESPEVDDSEIVDIIESEVPQEGEILDYKGDLYISAKSDHHIRRRESRIIKLFTALANVRTQARFRYVFIGFDDNGEFIGMQYRQPREGEQLLDVDDARVRNILDGKVTPTPDFEVFELDYNGKEGGVVVIRQAEQVPLVVEKTLRKNGGGEFIAAGQAYTREGSKTKRMKSSDFRDLMRYREELINEKIRELSDEFAQVVGIPDEQLAGFELKVAPSDDDAMPMGELVTPNPTKDTNEALNSAVKTWRSTGSLDFERPSLYRFFDERNKLVLAGEDDEEDKKTEFLIRANLKNYFHGAYWICEYSHDIDELFNTIIKEDIGGTTIRPLERALMVMGKQSHLRRIGKMNLELSSSRANEYATHCNDAIHDRVGVYASKNLKIGSDSYPVYDLVYGNTPTQPIDLMEELVSDLRDEDENIKRDKLRDVELIYLARNT
;
A
#
# COMPACT_ATOMS: atom_id res chain seq x y z
N MET A 1 5.05 31.48 -4.79
CA MET A 1 6.18 31.95 -5.61
C MET A 1 6.75 30.87 -6.52
N ALA A 2 6.71 29.58 -6.17
CA ALA A 2 6.96 28.48 -7.14
C ALA A 2 5.94 28.37 -8.31
N GLN A 3 5.11 29.39 -8.55
CA GLN A 3 4.07 29.37 -9.59
C GLN A 3 4.55 29.94 -10.94
N ASP A 4 5.62 30.73 -10.97
CA ASP A 4 6.16 31.35 -12.20
C ASP A 4 7.52 30.80 -12.65
N THR A 5 8.05 29.78 -11.97
CA THR A 5 9.33 29.15 -12.36
C THR A 5 9.37 28.71 -13.82
N PRO A 6 8.30 28.16 -14.45
CA PRO A 6 8.34 27.82 -15.87
C PRO A 6 8.42 29.04 -16.79
N GLY A 7 7.80 30.16 -16.40
CA GLY A 7 7.91 31.42 -17.16
C GLY A 7 9.33 31.98 -17.14
N LEU A 8 10.08 31.75 -16.05
CA LEU A 8 11.51 32.07 -15.95
C LEU A 8 12.33 31.12 -16.83
N LEU A 9 12.07 29.80 -16.77
CA LEU A 9 12.79 28.78 -17.54
C LEU A 9 12.57 28.91 -19.07
N GLU A 10 11.43 29.44 -19.50
CA GLU A 10 11.11 29.67 -20.92
C GLU A 10 11.58 31.05 -21.43
N SER A 11 12.01 31.95 -20.54
CA SER A 11 12.39 33.30 -20.92
C SER A 11 13.78 33.33 -21.56
N PRO A 12 13.91 33.73 -22.84
CA PRO A 12 15.21 33.81 -23.52
C PRO A 12 16.10 34.94 -22.98
N GLU A 13 15.58 35.80 -22.10
CA GLU A 13 16.29 36.95 -21.54
C GLU A 13 16.95 36.66 -20.18
N VAL A 14 16.60 35.53 -19.54
CA VAL A 14 17.14 35.15 -18.22
C VAL A 14 18.34 34.24 -18.42
N ASP A 15 19.47 34.59 -17.80
CA ASP A 15 20.70 33.78 -17.86
C ASP A 15 20.61 32.58 -16.91
N ASP A 16 21.27 31.47 -17.26
CA ASP A 16 21.28 30.25 -16.43
C ASP A 16 21.79 30.52 -15.00
N SER A 17 22.70 31.49 -14.85
CA SER A 17 23.18 31.92 -13.53
C SER A 17 22.07 32.52 -12.65
N GLU A 18 21.18 33.31 -13.23
CA GLU A 18 20.04 33.89 -12.53
C GLU A 18 19.01 32.83 -12.15
N ILE A 19 18.80 31.83 -13.03
CA ILE A 19 17.93 30.68 -12.76
C ILE A 19 18.47 29.87 -11.57
N VAL A 20 19.77 29.57 -11.55
CA VAL A 20 20.41 28.84 -10.45
C VAL A 20 20.32 29.63 -9.13
N ASP A 21 20.64 30.93 -9.15
CA ASP A 21 20.57 31.78 -7.95
C ASP A 21 19.14 31.84 -7.37
N ILE A 22 18.11 31.90 -8.23
CA ILE A 22 16.70 31.84 -7.80
C ILE A 22 16.37 30.47 -7.21
N ILE A 23 16.85 29.38 -7.81
CA ILE A 23 16.61 28.03 -7.29
C ILE A 23 17.22 27.89 -5.88
N GLU A 24 18.48 28.29 -5.70
CA GLU A 24 19.17 28.16 -4.41
C GLU A 24 18.57 29.05 -3.31
N SER A 25 18.03 30.22 -3.67
CA SER A 25 17.56 31.21 -2.70
C SER A 25 16.06 31.13 -2.39
N GLU A 26 15.23 30.73 -3.36
CA GLU A 26 13.77 30.82 -3.26
C GLU A 26 13.03 29.48 -3.29
N VAL A 27 13.65 28.42 -3.83
CA VAL A 27 12.99 27.11 -3.90
C VAL A 27 13.01 26.45 -2.52
N PRO A 28 11.84 26.04 -1.99
CA PRO A 28 11.76 25.44 -0.67
C PRO A 28 12.59 24.15 -0.59
N GLN A 29 12.93 23.74 0.64
CA GLN A 29 13.59 22.46 0.89
C GLN A 29 12.84 21.29 0.25
N GLU A 30 13.58 20.21 -0.06
CA GLU A 30 13.05 19.01 -0.68
C GLU A 30 11.75 18.54 -0.02
N GLY A 31 10.74 18.24 -0.83
CA GLY A 31 9.40 18.00 -0.32
C GLY A 31 8.53 17.22 -1.27
N GLU A 32 7.22 17.41 -1.15
CA GLU A 32 6.26 16.64 -1.94
C GLU A 32 6.28 17.03 -3.42
N ILE A 33 6.49 18.31 -3.73
CA ILE A 33 6.37 18.83 -5.10
C ILE A 33 7.70 18.99 -5.85
N LEU A 34 8.83 18.77 -5.16
CA LEU A 34 10.16 18.90 -5.74
C LEU A 34 11.14 17.87 -5.17
N ASP A 35 12.12 17.50 -5.97
CA ASP A 35 13.10 16.45 -5.68
C ASP A 35 14.48 16.87 -6.21
N TYR A 36 15.51 16.88 -5.34
CA TYR A 36 16.89 17.17 -5.75
C TYR A 36 17.63 15.86 -6.06
N LYS A 37 18.43 15.86 -7.13
CA LYS A 37 19.24 14.72 -7.55
C LYS A 37 20.59 15.19 -8.06
N GLY A 38 21.67 14.68 -7.47
CA GLY A 38 23.01 14.93 -8.00
C GLY A 38 23.17 14.39 -9.43
N ASP A 39 22.72 13.14 -9.65
CA ASP A 39 22.75 12.49 -10.97
C ASP A 39 21.51 11.61 -11.17
N LEU A 40 21.07 11.46 -12.43
CA LEU A 40 19.93 10.61 -12.80
C LEU A 40 20.20 9.81 -14.07
N TYR A 41 20.75 8.61 -13.93
CA TYR A 41 21.14 7.76 -15.05
C TYR A 41 19.98 6.96 -15.68
N ILE A 42 20.02 6.82 -17.01
CA ILE A 42 19.05 6.05 -17.80
C ILE A 42 19.65 4.76 -18.36
N SER A 43 20.76 4.83 -19.07
CA SER A 43 21.38 3.66 -19.69
C SER A 43 22.43 3.03 -18.79
N ALA A 44 22.74 1.75 -18.96
CA ALA A 44 23.74 1.02 -18.19
C ALA A 44 24.40 -0.06 -19.06
N LYS A 45 25.51 -0.65 -18.59
CA LYS A 45 26.20 -1.73 -19.32
C LYS A 45 25.44 -3.05 -19.42
N SER A 46 24.44 -3.27 -18.56
CA SER A 46 23.65 -4.51 -18.57
C SER A 46 22.16 -4.21 -18.50
N ASP A 47 21.35 -5.04 -19.16
CA ASP A 47 19.89 -4.94 -19.18
C ASP A 47 19.29 -4.91 -17.78
N HIS A 48 19.89 -5.63 -16.83
CA HIS A 48 19.46 -5.62 -15.44
C HIS A 48 19.58 -4.22 -14.81
N HIS A 49 20.71 -3.55 -15.03
CA HIS A 49 20.94 -2.21 -14.54
C HIS A 49 20.09 -1.17 -15.29
N ILE A 50 19.86 -1.36 -16.60
CA ILE A 50 18.93 -0.53 -17.38
C ILE A 50 17.52 -0.61 -16.76
N ARG A 51 16.96 -1.82 -16.61
CA ARG A 51 15.63 -2.00 -15.99
C ARG A 51 15.55 -1.45 -14.56
N ARG A 52 16.63 -1.56 -13.78
CA ARG A 52 16.70 -0.96 -12.45
C ARG A 52 16.62 0.56 -12.51
N ARG A 53 17.33 1.19 -13.46
CA ARG A 53 17.32 2.64 -13.66
C ARG A 53 15.97 3.14 -14.18
N GLU A 54 15.41 2.48 -15.19
CA GLU A 54 14.05 2.73 -15.66
C GLU A 54 13.03 2.66 -14.52
N SER A 55 13.13 1.65 -13.64
CA SER A 55 12.22 1.52 -12.50
C SER A 55 12.32 2.69 -11.51
N ARG A 56 13.49 3.34 -11.39
CA ARG A 56 13.66 4.52 -10.54
C ARG A 56 13.01 5.74 -11.16
N ILE A 57 13.19 5.93 -12.47
CA ILE A 57 12.56 7.01 -13.24
C ILE A 57 11.04 6.88 -13.17
N ILE A 58 10.49 5.69 -13.44
CA ILE A 58 9.05 5.42 -13.35
C ILE A 58 8.52 5.75 -11.96
N LYS A 59 9.18 5.27 -10.90
CA LYS A 59 8.78 5.58 -9.52
C LYS A 59 8.81 7.07 -9.22
N LEU A 60 9.85 7.78 -9.65
CA LEU A 60 10.00 9.20 -9.41
C LEU A 60 8.90 10.01 -10.10
N PHE A 61 8.73 9.80 -11.41
CA PHE A 61 7.74 10.53 -12.21
C PHE A 61 6.32 10.24 -11.76
N THR A 62 5.98 8.97 -11.52
CA THR A 62 4.64 8.61 -11.01
C THR A 62 4.40 9.18 -9.62
N ALA A 63 5.41 9.17 -8.73
CA ALA A 63 5.26 9.70 -7.39
C ALA A 63 4.96 11.20 -7.38
N LEU A 64 5.70 11.98 -8.17
CA LEU A 64 5.50 13.43 -8.28
C LEU A 64 4.16 13.78 -8.95
N ALA A 65 3.80 13.06 -10.01
CA ALA A 65 2.53 13.25 -10.71
C ALA A 65 1.30 12.91 -9.84
N ASN A 66 1.44 11.97 -8.90
CA ASN A 66 0.39 11.54 -7.97
C ASN A 66 0.35 12.35 -6.66
N VAL A 67 1.02 13.50 -6.56
CA VAL A 67 0.95 14.35 -5.37
C VAL A 67 -0.29 15.23 -5.41
N ARG A 68 -1.06 15.20 -4.31
CA ARG A 68 -2.35 15.91 -4.16
C ARG A 68 -2.22 17.43 -4.03
N THR A 69 -1.08 17.91 -3.55
CA THR A 69 -0.82 19.34 -3.33
C THR A 69 -1.13 20.14 -4.58
N GLN A 70 -2.00 21.15 -4.49
CA GLN A 70 -2.38 21.99 -5.62
C GLN A 70 -1.19 22.86 -6.05
N ALA A 71 -0.38 22.32 -6.94
CA ALA A 71 0.67 23.04 -7.63
C ALA A 71 0.62 22.59 -9.09
N ARG A 72 0.69 23.55 -10.00
CA ARG A 72 0.56 23.29 -11.44
C ARG A 72 1.73 22.45 -11.96
N PHE A 73 2.89 22.61 -11.34
CA PHE A 73 4.15 22.00 -11.74
C PHE A 73 4.79 21.26 -10.58
N ARG A 74 5.65 20.30 -10.93
CA ARG A 74 6.51 19.52 -10.04
C ARG A 74 7.91 19.53 -10.61
N TYR A 75 8.93 19.53 -9.77
CA TYR A 75 10.31 19.75 -10.23
C TYR A 75 11.21 18.60 -9.84
N VAL A 76 12.06 18.16 -10.77
CA VAL A 76 13.24 17.36 -10.46
C VAL A 76 14.45 18.19 -10.86
N PHE A 77 15.24 18.59 -9.87
CA PHE A 77 16.46 19.36 -10.07
C PHE A 77 17.65 18.41 -10.16
N ILE A 78 18.28 18.34 -11.33
CA ILE A 78 19.40 17.44 -11.64
C ILE A 78 20.70 18.24 -11.62
N GLY A 79 21.72 17.74 -10.93
CA GLY A 79 22.96 18.46 -10.65
C GLY A 79 22.91 19.29 -9.37
N PHE A 80 21.94 19.02 -8.50
CA PHE A 80 21.79 19.67 -7.19
C PHE A 80 21.98 18.66 -6.07
N ASP A 81 22.59 19.09 -4.96
CA ASP A 81 22.73 18.25 -3.77
C ASP A 81 21.43 18.21 -2.93
N ASP A 82 21.42 17.45 -1.84
CA ASP A 82 20.24 17.32 -0.97
C ASP A 82 19.88 18.64 -0.24
N ASN A 83 20.78 19.63 -0.24
CA ASN A 83 20.55 20.96 0.33
C ASN A 83 20.05 21.98 -0.71
N GLY A 84 19.99 21.59 -1.98
CA GLY A 84 19.62 22.46 -3.09
C GLY A 84 20.78 23.30 -3.64
N GLU A 85 22.04 22.98 -3.32
CA GLU A 85 23.22 23.66 -3.89
C GLU A 85 23.54 23.07 -5.28
N PHE A 86 23.82 23.94 -6.26
CA PHE A 86 24.20 23.53 -7.60
C PHE A 86 25.63 22.99 -7.64
N ILE A 87 25.73 21.66 -7.55
CA ILE A 87 26.99 20.94 -7.61
C ILE A 87 27.38 20.58 -9.05
N GLY A 88 26.46 20.67 -10.00
CA GLY A 88 26.55 20.10 -11.34
C GLY A 88 26.45 18.58 -11.33
N MET A 89 26.16 17.98 -12.49
CA MET A 89 26.22 16.53 -12.64
C MET A 89 27.66 16.05 -12.40
N GLN A 90 27.85 15.17 -11.40
CA GLN A 90 29.19 14.78 -10.96
C GLN A 90 29.77 13.70 -11.89
N TYR A 91 30.56 14.14 -12.86
CA TYR A 91 31.39 13.32 -13.75
C TYR A 91 30.65 12.28 -14.61
N ARG A 92 30.67 12.50 -15.93
CA ARG A 92 30.45 11.51 -17.01
C ARG A 92 31.51 10.40 -16.96
N GLN A 93 31.55 9.57 -15.92
CA GLN A 93 32.35 8.35 -16.01
C GLN A 93 31.75 7.50 -17.14
N PRO A 94 32.50 7.18 -18.21
CA PRO A 94 31.96 6.43 -19.36
C PRO A 94 31.39 5.06 -18.99
N ARG A 95 31.68 4.60 -17.77
CA ARG A 95 31.22 3.33 -17.23
C ARG A 95 29.79 3.40 -16.67
N GLU A 96 29.31 4.58 -16.31
CA GLU A 96 28.04 4.76 -15.64
C GLU A 96 26.85 4.95 -16.59
N GLY A 97 27.09 5.15 -17.89
CA GLY A 97 26.03 5.28 -18.90
C GLY A 97 25.57 6.72 -19.08
N GLU A 98 24.52 6.90 -19.87
CA GLU A 98 23.90 8.19 -20.21
C GLU A 98 23.02 8.67 -19.05
N GLN A 99 23.13 9.96 -18.73
CA GLN A 99 22.24 10.67 -17.80
C GLN A 99 20.91 11.00 -18.47
N LEU A 100 19.91 11.42 -17.69
CA LEU A 100 18.61 11.84 -18.21
C LEU A 100 18.74 13.04 -19.14
N LEU A 101 19.65 13.96 -18.83
CA LEU A 101 19.94 15.15 -19.65
C LEU A 101 20.82 14.85 -20.87
N ASP A 102 21.48 13.69 -20.95
CA ASP A 102 22.28 13.31 -22.13
C ASP A 102 21.41 12.70 -23.25
N VAL A 103 20.10 12.52 -23.03
CA VAL A 103 19.20 11.88 -23.99
C VAL A 103 18.03 12.79 -24.34
N ASP A 104 17.47 12.59 -25.53
CA ASP A 104 16.27 13.33 -25.93
C ASP A 104 15.05 12.98 -25.05
N ASP A 105 14.13 13.94 -24.95
CA ASP A 105 12.84 13.75 -24.29
C ASP A 105 12.09 12.52 -24.81
N ALA A 106 12.22 12.22 -26.10
CA ALA A 106 11.56 11.09 -26.74
C ALA A 106 11.95 9.77 -26.10
N ARG A 107 13.23 9.59 -25.73
CA ARG A 107 13.70 8.39 -25.03
C ARG A 107 13.15 8.28 -23.62
N VAL A 108 13.08 9.38 -22.88
CA VAL A 108 12.47 9.39 -21.53
C VAL A 108 10.98 9.11 -21.63
N ARG A 109 10.28 9.74 -22.60
CA ARG A 109 8.88 9.47 -22.91
C ARG A 109 8.68 8.00 -23.26
N ASN A 110 9.52 7.38 -24.09
CA ASN A 110 9.43 5.94 -24.42
C ASN A 110 9.63 5.01 -23.21
N ILE A 111 10.33 5.44 -22.15
CA ILE A 111 10.46 4.65 -20.92
C ILE A 111 9.14 4.63 -20.16
N LEU A 112 8.42 5.76 -20.16
CA LEU A 112 7.16 5.94 -19.45
C LEU A 112 5.98 5.43 -20.28
N ASP A 113 6.01 5.70 -21.58
CA ASP A 113 5.04 5.28 -22.58
C ASP A 113 4.99 3.75 -22.66
N GLY A 114 3.77 3.22 -22.59
CA GLY A 114 3.52 1.80 -22.50
C GLY A 114 3.95 1.13 -21.18
N LYS A 115 4.44 1.86 -20.17
CA LYS A 115 4.67 1.34 -18.81
C LYS A 115 3.85 2.04 -17.73
N VAL A 116 3.37 3.26 -17.99
CA VAL A 116 2.59 4.06 -17.04
C VAL A 116 1.36 4.65 -17.74
N THR A 117 0.20 4.48 -17.14
CA THR A 117 -1.08 5.02 -17.62
C THR A 117 -1.78 5.86 -16.54
N PRO A 118 -2.19 7.10 -16.86
CA PRO A 118 -1.77 7.85 -18.05
C PRO A 118 -0.25 8.13 -18.03
N THR A 119 0.32 8.45 -19.18
CA THR A 119 1.73 8.86 -19.25
C THR A 119 1.86 10.30 -18.74
N PRO A 120 2.78 10.60 -17.79
CA PRO A 120 2.95 11.96 -17.29
C PRO A 120 3.55 12.86 -18.37
N ASP A 121 3.06 14.09 -18.44
CA ASP A 121 3.62 15.12 -19.31
C ASP A 121 4.75 15.88 -18.60
N PHE A 122 5.83 16.15 -19.31
CA PHE A 122 7.02 16.80 -18.75
C PHE A 122 7.86 17.49 -19.82
N GLU A 123 8.62 18.48 -19.36
CA GLU A 123 9.58 19.30 -20.10
C GLU A 123 10.93 19.25 -19.38
N VAL A 124 12.02 19.28 -20.15
CA VAL A 124 13.39 19.26 -19.63
C VAL A 124 14.08 20.56 -20.04
N PHE A 125 14.67 21.24 -19.07
CA PHE A 125 15.45 22.46 -19.25
C PHE A 125 16.90 22.17 -18.83
N GLU A 126 17.84 22.34 -19.75
CA GLU A 126 19.27 22.21 -19.46
C GLU A 126 19.79 23.51 -18.84
N LEU A 127 20.77 23.39 -17.93
CA LEU A 127 21.43 24.52 -17.27
C LEU A 127 22.95 24.35 -17.39
N ASP A 128 23.67 25.42 -17.73
CA ASP A 128 25.13 25.52 -17.62
C ASP A 128 25.51 26.67 -16.68
N TYR A 129 26.09 26.31 -15.53
CA TYR A 129 26.57 27.29 -14.56
C TYR A 129 27.99 26.97 -14.11
N ASN A 130 28.89 27.95 -14.29
CA ASN A 130 30.32 27.82 -14.00
C ASN A 130 31.00 26.62 -14.70
N GLY A 131 30.57 26.30 -15.92
CA GLY A 131 31.10 25.18 -16.72
C GLY A 131 30.69 23.81 -16.20
N LYS A 132 29.63 23.76 -15.40
CA LYS A 132 29.00 22.53 -14.91
C LYS A 132 27.60 22.44 -15.50
N GLU A 133 27.31 21.27 -16.07
CA GLU A 133 26.00 20.97 -16.66
C GLU A 133 25.05 20.41 -15.59
N GLY A 134 23.79 20.81 -15.66
CA GLY A 134 22.68 20.31 -14.85
C GLY A 134 21.36 20.58 -15.56
N GLY A 135 20.24 20.49 -14.86
CA GLY A 135 18.94 20.77 -15.48
C GLY A 135 17.74 20.61 -14.57
N VAL A 136 16.59 21.05 -15.07
CA VAL A 136 15.30 21.01 -14.38
C VAL A 136 14.32 20.22 -15.22
N VAL A 137 13.75 19.16 -14.64
CA VAL A 137 12.60 18.47 -15.23
C VAL A 137 11.34 19.02 -14.60
N VAL A 138 10.49 19.62 -15.43
CA VAL A 138 9.18 20.15 -15.04
C VAL A 138 8.13 19.11 -15.40
N ILE A 139 7.58 18.43 -14.39
CA ILE A 139 6.50 17.46 -14.56
C ILE A 139 5.18 18.18 -14.31
N ARG A 140 4.29 18.14 -15.30
CA ARG A 140 2.96 18.75 -15.21
C ARG A 140 2.05 17.87 -14.36
N GLN A 141 1.14 18.52 -13.63
CA GLN A 141 0.10 17.77 -12.95
C GLN A 141 -0.73 17.00 -13.98
N ALA A 142 -0.83 15.68 -13.81
CA ALA A 142 -1.60 14.87 -14.73
C ALA A 142 -3.10 15.17 -14.59
N GLU A 143 -3.79 15.28 -15.72
CA GLU A 143 -5.24 15.49 -15.75
C GLU A 143 -6.01 14.30 -15.16
N GLN A 144 -5.43 13.10 -15.28
CA GLN A 144 -6.01 11.87 -14.76
C GLN A 144 -5.02 11.24 -13.76
N VAL A 145 -5.33 11.37 -12.47
CA VAL A 145 -4.66 10.62 -11.41
C VAL A 145 -5.56 9.48 -10.90
N PRO A 146 -5.02 8.43 -10.28
CA PRO A 146 -3.60 8.13 -10.14
C PRO A 146 -2.97 7.55 -11.42
N LEU A 147 -1.68 7.80 -11.60
CA LEU A 147 -0.84 7.14 -12.58
C LEU A 147 -0.44 5.76 -12.06
N VAL A 148 -0.73 4.74 -12.87
CA VAL A 148 -0.54 3.33 -12.53
C VAL A 148 0.47 2.69 -13.48
N VAL A 149 1.31 1.81 -12.94
CA VAL A 149 2.25 1.01 -13.73
C VAL A 149 1.47 -0.09 -14.46
N GLU A 150 1.59 -0.15 -15.79
CA GLU A 150 0.93 -1.16 -16.64
C GLU A 150 1.79 -2.40 -16.87
N LYS A 151 3.12 -2.24 -16.88
CA LYS A 151 4.06 -3.32 -17.20
C LYS A 151 5.06 -3.57 -16.08
N THR A 152 5.12 -4.82 -15.64
CA THR A 152 6.10 -5.28 -14.66
C THR A 152 7.52 -5.25 -15.23
N LEU A 153 8.46 -4.63 -14.50
CA LEU A 153 9.90 -4.74 -14.78
C LEU A 153 10.54 -5.77 -13.84
N ARG A 154 11.06 -6.86 -14.39
CA ARG A 154 11.63 -7.99 -13.63
C ARG A 154 13.16 -7.92 -13.48
N LYS A 155 13.63 -8.39 -12.32
CA LYS A 155 15.04 -8.67 -11.98
C LYS A 155 15.51 -9.96 -12.66
N ASN A 156 16.82 -10.08 -12.84
CA ASN A 156 17.41 -11.36 -13.24
C ASN A 156 17.32 -12.31 -12.03
N GLY A 157 16.49 -13.35 -12.12
CA GLY A 157 16.21 -14.28 -11.01
C GLY A 157 14.78 -14.30 -10.49
N GLY A 158 13.84 -13.60 -11.15
CA GLY A 158 12.39 -13.81 -10.96
C GLY A 158 11.68 -12.81 -10.04
N GLY A 159 12.40 -11.95 -9.31
CA GLY A 159 11.80 -10.85 -8.55
C GLY A 159 11.42 -9.64 -9.40
N GLU A 160 10.64 -8.71 -8.86
CA GLU A 160 10.15 -7.52 -9.57
C GLU A 160 10.81 -6.24 -9.03
N PHE A 161 11.12 -5.28 -9.91
CA PHE A 161 11.53 -3.91 -9.55
C PHE A 161 10.32 -3.01 -9.34
N ILE A 162 9.34 -3.15 -10.24
CA ILE A 162 7.99 -2.60 -10.21
C ILE A 162 7.05 -3.65 -10.80
N ALA A 163 5.84 -3.74 -10.25
CA ALA A 163 4.79 -4.64 -10.73
C ALA A 163 3.68 -3.83 -11.41
N ALA A 164 3.02 -4.44 -12.39
CA ALA A 164 1.78 -3.92 -12.94
C ALA A 164 0.72 -3.72 -11.83
N GLY A 165 -0.11 -2.69 -11.96
CA GLY A 165 -1.10 -2.26 -10.97
C GLY A 165 -0.54 -1.44 -9.80
N GLN A 166 0.79 -1.25 -9.71
CA GLN A 166 1.37 -0.41 -8.65
C GLN A 166 1.29 1.07 -9.01
N ALA A 167 0.99 1.89 -8.03
CA ALA A 167 1.13 3.35 -8.09
C ALA A 167 2.09 3.84 -7.00
N TYR A 168 2.70 4.99 -7.21
CA TYR A 168 3.65 5.61 -6.28
C TYR A 168 3.20 7.04 -5.98
N THR A 169 3.51 7.54 -4.78
CA THR A 169 3.24 8.92 -4.35
C THR A 169 4.40 9.41 -3.47
N ARG A 170 4.40 10.69 -3.10
CA ARG A 170 5.40 11.30 -2.20
C ARG A 170 4.89 11.34 -0.76
N GLU A 171 5.81 11.20 0.18
CA GLU A 171 5.62 11.54 1.59
C GLU A 171 6.84 12.33 2.04
N GLY A 172 6.70 13.68 2.05
CA GLY A 172 7.85 14.57 2.10
C GLY A 172 8.79 14.32 0.93
N SER A 173 10.09 14.16 1.20
CA SER A 173 11.12 13.88 0.19
C SER A 173 11.20 12.42 -0.28
N LYS A 174 10.34 11.53 0.22
CA LYS A 174 10.44 10.09 -0.07
C LYS A 174 9.39 9.64 -1.06
N THR A 175 9.82 8.87 -2.06
CA THR A 175 8.92 8.11 -2.93
C THR A 175 8.46 6.84 -2.23
N LYS A 176 7.14 6.70 -2.03
CA LYS A 176 6.51 5.51 -1.46
C LYS A 176 5.57 4.83 -2.44
N ARG A 177 5.41 3.51 -2.31
CA ARG A 177 4.34 2.79 -2.99
C ARG A 177 3.01 3.20 -2.36
N MET A 178 2.03 3.56 -3.18
CA MET A 178 0.69 3.88 -2.70
C MET A 178 0.04 2.67 -2.04
N LYS A 179 -0.59 2.92 -0.90
CA LYS A 179 -1.51 1.99 -0.26
C LYS A 179 -2.91 2.16 -0.84
N SER A 180 -3.80 1.22 -0.56
CA SER A 180 -5.20 1.31 -0.95
C SER A 180 -5.89 2.57 -0.39
N SER A 181 -5.48 3.06 0.79
CA SER A 181 -5.92 4.34 1.34
C SER A 181 -5.49 5.52 0.45
N ASP A 182 -4.19 5.60 0.11
CA ASP A 182 -3.64 6.68 -0.72
C ASP A 182 -4.31 6.72 -2.10
N PHE A 183 -4.56 5.54 -2.68
CA PHE A 183 -5.25 5.38 -3.96
C PHE A 183 -6.69 5.86 -3.89
N ARG A 184 -7.44 5.46 -2.85
CA ARG A 184 -8.82 5.93 -2.63
C ARG A 184 -8.90 7.44 -2.46
N ASP A 185 -7.95 8.02 -1.74
CA ASP A 185 -7.91 9.45 -1.50
C ASP A 185 -7.61 10.25 -2.78
N LEU A 186 -6.74 9.73 -3.64
CA LEU A 186 -6.48 10.31 -4.97
C LEU A 186 -7.68 10.16 -5.92
N MET A 187 -8.38 9.03 -5.88
CA MET A 187 -9.60 8.84 -6.64
C MET A 187 -10.70 9.81 -6.21
N ARG A 188 -10.88 10.00 -4.89
CA ARG A 188 -11.84 11.00 -4.36
C ARG A 188 -11.47 12.42 -4.79
N TYR A 189 -10.19 12.76 -4.71
CA TYR A 189 -9.70 14.04 -5.20
C TYR A 189 -9.96 14.24 -6.71
N ARG A 190 -9.81 13.18 -7.52
CA ARG A 190 -10.17 13.23 -8.93
C ARG A 190 -11.67 13.42 -9.15
N GLU A 191 -12.52 12.74 -8.39
CA GLU A 191 -13.97 12.94 -8.45
C GLU A 191 -14.34 14.38 -8.10
N GLU A 192 -13.72 14.96 -7.07
CA GLU A 192 -13.88 16.37 -6.69
C GLU A 192 -13.50 17.31 -7.86
N LEU A 193 -12.34 17.09 -8.49
CA LEU A 193 -11.89 17.89 -9.66
C LEU A 193 -12.83 17.76 -10.87
N ILE A 194 -13.34 16.56 -11.14
CA ILE A 194 -14.28 16.33 -12.24
C ILE A 194 -15.60 17.06 -11.95
N ASN A 195 -16.12 16.94 -10.72
CA ASN A 195 -17.35 17.61 -10.32
C ASN A 195 -17.22 19.14 -10.36
N GLU A 196 -16.05 19.68 -9.99
CA GLU A 196 -15.74 21.11 -10.11
C GLU A 196 -15.77 21.56 -11.57
N LYS A 197 -15.05 20.87 -12.47
CA LYS A 197 -15.07 21.18 -13.91
C LYS A 197 -16.47 21.04 -14.53
N ILE A 198 -17.27 20.06 -14.11
CA ILE A 198 -18.65 19.90 -14.59
C ILE A 198 -19.50 21.09 -14.16
N ARG A 199 -19.33 21.61 -12.93
CA ARG A 199 -20.02 22.80 -12.47
C ARG A 199 -19.59 24.04 -13.25
N GLU A 200 -18.29 24.25 -13.44
CA GLU A 200 -17.76 25.35 -14.26
C GLU A 200 -18.34 25.32 -15.67
N LEU A 201 -18.33 24.15 -16.33
CA LEU A 201 -18.94 23.99 -17.65
C LEU A 201 -20.45 24.24 -17.62
N SER A 202 -21.15 23.77 -16.59
CA SER A 202 -22.60 23.99 -16.46
C SER A 202 -22.93 25.48 -16.30
N ASP A 203 -22.13 26.21 -15.52
CA ASP A 203 -22.26 27.65 -15.33
C ASP A 203 -21.95 28.42 -16.62
N GLU A 204 -20.93 28.01 -17.38
CA GLU A 204 -20.62 28.55 -18.70
C GLU A 204 -21.74 28.25 -19.72
N PHE A 205 -22.29 27.03 -19.71
CA PHE A 205 -23.41 26.66 -20.58
C PHE A 205 -24.71 27.39 -20.23
N ALA A 206 -24.99 27.61 -18.94
CA ALA A 206 -26.12 28.42 -18.47
C ALA A 206 -25.99 29.89 -18.91
N GLN A 207 -24.76 30.41 -19.03
CA GLN A 207 -24.49 31.74 -19.59
C GLN A 207 -24.67 31.80 -21.11
N VAL A 208 -24.31 30.76 -21.85
CA VAL A 208 -24.31 30.76 -23.32
C VAL A 208 -25.67 30.37 -23.92
N VAL A 209 -26.42 29.51 -23.22
CA VAL A 209 -27.74 29.06 -23.64
C VAL A 209 -28.67 29.42 -22.48
N GLY A 210 -29.49 30.46 -22.61
CA GLY A 210 -30.40 30.95 -21.56
C GLY A 210 -31.48 29.95 -21.15
N ILE A 211 -31.06 28.80 -20.64
CA ILE A 211 -31.84 27.68 -20.14
C ILE A 211 -31.83 27.82 -18.61
N PRO A 212 -33.00 27.97 -17.96
CA PRO A 212 -33.08 28.07 -16.50
C PRO A 212 -32.51 26.83 -15.81
N ASP A 213 -31.80 27.01 -14.70
CA ASP A 213 -31.19 25.95 -13.86
C ASP A 213 -32.13 24.78 -13.54
N GLU A 214 -33.44 25.05 -13.47
CA GLU A 214 -34.50 24.08 -13.22
C GLU A 214 -34.60 22.98 -14.30
N GLN A 215 -34.13 23.21 -15.53
CA GLN A 215 -34.12 22.21 -16.59
C GLN A 215 -32.84 21.35 -16.63
N LEU A 216 -31.73 21.85 -16.08
CA LEU A 216 -30.47 21.11 -15.96
C LEU A 216 -30.48 20.12 -14.79
N ALA A 217 -31.25 20.42 -13.72
CA ALA A 217 -31.42 19.54 -12.57
C ALA A 217 -32.07 18.16 -12.90
N GLY A 218 -32.62 17.98 -14.11
CA GLY A 218 -33.21 16.73 -14.60
C GLY A 218 -32.30 15.87 -15.49
N PHE A 219 -31.09 16.32 -15.81
CA PHE A 219 -30.16 15.53 -16.63
C PHE A 219 -29.40 14.51 -15.78
N GLU A 220 -29.96 13.30 -15.64
CA GLU A 220 -29.17 12.12 -15.26
C GLU A 220 -28.21 11.78 -16.40
N LEU A 221 -26.94 12.12 -16.22
CA LEU A 221 -25.84 11.69 -17.08
C LEU A 221 -25.67 10.16 -16.96
N LYS A 222 -26.35 9.40 -17.82
CA LYS A 222 -26.08 7.98 -18.01
C LYS A 222 -24.88 7.82 -18.94
N VAL A 223 -23.74 7.52 -18.36
CA VAL A 223 -22.56 7.04 -19.11
C VAL A 223 -22.90 5.63 -19.61
N ALA A 224 -23.24 5.49 -20.89
CA ALA A 224 -23.39 4.19 -21.52
C ALA A 224 -21.98 3.63 -21.83
N PRO A 225 -21.66 2.40 -21.39
CA PRO A 225 -20.42 1.74 -21.81
C PRO A 225 -20.55 1.38 -23.30
N SER A 226 -19.60 1.84 -24.11
CA SER A 226 -19.47 1.43 -25.51
C SER A 226 -18.66 0.13 -25.61
N ASP A 227 -19.22 -0.81 -26.36
CA ASP A 227 -18.65 -2.01 -26.98
C ASP A 227 -18.53 -3.33 -26.18
N ASP A 228 -19.06 -4.38 -26.82
CA ASP A 228 -19.50 -5.70 -26.35
C ASP A 228 -18.40 -6.68 -25.90
N ASP A 229 -17.26 -6.21 -25.40
CA ASP A 229 -16.27 -7.07 -24.71
C ASP A 229 -15.71 -6.43 -23.42
N ALA A 230 -16.34 -5.35 -22.96
CA ALA A 230 -16.01 -4.74 -21.67
C ALA A 230 -16.72 -5.50 -20.53
N MET A 231 -15.92 -6.15 -19.66
CA MET A 231 -16.39 -6.60 -18.35
C MET A 231 -17.10 -5.42 -17.67
N PRO A 232 -18.33 -5.58 -17.14
CA PRO A 232 -19.06 -4.47 -16.56
C PRO A 232 -18.28 -3.95 -15.35
N MET A 233 -17.63 -2.79 -15.53
CA MET A 233 -16.89 -2.05 -14.51
C MET A 233 -17.85 -1.39 -13.48
N GLY A 234 -19.09 -1.88 -13.37
CA GLY A 234 -20.14 -1.37 -12.49
C GLY A 234 -20.25 -2.11 -11.16
N GLU A 235 -19.55 -3.23 -10.97
CA GLU A 235 -19.70 -4.09 -9.78
C GLU A 235 -18.44 -4.19 -8.89
N LEU A 236 -17.38 -3.44 -9.20
CA LEU A 236 -16.10 -3.54 -8.48
C LEU A 236 -15.72 -2.32 -7.65
N VAL A 237 -16.37 -1.17 -7.78
CA VAL A 237 -16.15 -0.02 -6.89
C VAL A 237 -17.42 0.83 -6.82
N THR A 238 -18.35 0.50 -5.94
CA THR A 238 -19.38 1.47 -5.54
C THR A 238 -18.80 2.42 -4.48
N PRO A 239 -18.95 3.76 -4.65
CA PRO A 239 -18.30 4.81 -3.86
C PRO A 239 -18.80 4.97 -2.41
N ASN A 240 -19.77 4.17 -1.98
CA ASN A 240 -20.21 4.16 -0.59
C ASN A 240 -19.46 3.05 0.15
N PRO A 241 -18.78 3.31 1.29
CA PRO A 241 -18.40 2.22 2.18
C PRO A 241 -19.68 1.46 2.48
N THR A 242 -19.71 0.18 2.16
CA THR A 242 -20.84 -0.67 2.51
C THR A 242 -21.02 -0.52 4.02
N LYS A 243 -22.16 0.09 4.41
CA LYS A 243 -22.52 0.20 5.83
C LYS A 243 -22.72 -1.20 6.41
N ASP A 244 -23.02 -2.17 5.54
CA ASP A 244 -23.13 -3.57 5.88
C ASP A 244 -21.75 -4.24 5.88
N THR A 245 -21.37 -4.73 7.05
CA THR A 245 -20.14 -5.48 7.29
C THR A 245 -20.12 -6.81 6.50
N ASN A 246 -21.27 -7.41 6.20
CA ASN A 246 -21.35 -8.61 5.35
C ASN A 246 -21.00 -8.32 3.91
N GLU A 247 -21.54 -7.24 3.33
CA GLU A 247 -21.18 -6.81 1.98
C GLU A 247 -19.69 -6.47 1.90
N ALA A 248 -19.15 -5.80 2.92
CA ALA A 248 -17.71 -5.52 3.00
C ALA A 248 -16.86 -6.81 3.00
N LEU A 249 -17.26 -7.83 3.77
CA LEU A 249 -16.58 -9.12 3.79
C LEU A 249 -16.72 -9.87 2.46
N ASN A 250 -17.91 -9.88 1.84
CA ASN A 250 -18.15 -10.49 0.53
C ASN A 250 -17.26 -9.86 -0.55
N SER A 251 -17.19 -8.52 -0.60
CA SER A 251 -16.32 -7.80 -1.52
C SER A 251 -14.84 -8.10 -1.26
N ALA A 252 -14.44 -8.24 0.00
CA ALA A 252 -13.07 -8.61 0.38
C ALA A 252 -12.68 -10.00 -0.14
N VAL A 253 -13.56 -11.00 0.06
CA VAL A 253 -13.36 -12.37 -0.41
C VAL A 253 -13.34 -12.41 -1.94
N LYS A 254 -14.26 -11.73 -2.61
CA LYS A 254 -14.28 -11.61 -4.09
C LYS A 254 -12.97 -11.01 -4.62
N THR A 255 -12.48 -9.96 -3.96
CA THR A 255 -11.21 -9.31 -4.32
C THR A 255 -10.02 -10.25 -4.10
N TRP A 256 -9.96 -10.93 -2.96
CA TRP A 256 -8.91 -11.90 -2.66
C TRP A 256 -8.89 -13.05 -3.67
N ARG A 257 -10.05 -13.60 -4.05
CA ARG A 257 -10.13 -14.65 -5.07
C ARG A 257 -9.67 -14.19 -6.44
N SER A 258 -9.97 -12.95 -6.81
CA SER A 258 -9.62 -12.42 -8.13
C SER A 258 -8.15 -11.99 -8.24
N THR A 259 -7.57 -11.45 -7.16
CA THR A 259 -6.22 -10.85 -7.18
C THR A 259 -5.16 -11.66 -6.43
N GLY A 260 -5.57 -12.61 -5.58
CA GLY A 260 -4.71 -13.24 -4.57
C GLY A 260 -4.30 -12.29 -3.44
N SER A 261 -4.75 -11.04 -3.43
CA SER A 261 -4.33 -10.06 -2.42
C SER A 261 -5.17 -10.16 -1.14
N LEU A 262 -4.47 -10.34 -0.03
CA LEU A 262 -5.00 -10.23 1.33
C LEU A 262 -4.78 -8.82 1.93
N ASP A 263 -4.68 -7.78 1.10
CA ASP A 263 -4.44 -6.41 1.57
C ASP A 263 -5.70 -5.86 2.27
N PHE A 264 -5.76 -6.07 3.59
CA PHE A 264 -6.83 -5.56 4.45
C PHE A 264 -6.26 -4.72 5.58
N GLU A 265 -6.92 -3.58 5.84
CA GLU A 265 -6.55 -2.67 6.91
C GLU A 265 -7.03 -3.22 8.27
N ARG A 266 -6.19 -3.12 9.30
CA ARG A 266 -6.48 -3.57 10.67
C ARG A 266 -7.83 -3.08 11.22
N PRO A 267 -8.24 -1.80 11.04
CA PRO A 267 -9.56 -1.33 11.45
C PRO A 267 -10.73 -2.16 10.92
N SER A 268 -10.62 -2.68 9.70
CA SER A 268 -11.66 -3.53 9.13
C SER A 268 -11.69 -4.91 9.78
N LEU A 269 -10.54 -5.48 10.14
CA LEU A 269 -10.46 -6.74 10.88
C LEU A 269 -11.05 -6.60 12.29
N TYR A 270 -10.78 -5.47 12.96
CA TYR A 270 -11.39 -5.14 14.24
C TYR A 270 -12.90 -5.06 14.14
N ARG A 271 -13.43 -4.40 13.10
CA ARG A 271 -14.87 -4.34 12.84
C ARG A 271 -15.47 -5.72 12.56
N PHE A 272 -14.81 -6.57 11.79
CA PHE A 272 -15.29 -7.94 11.56
C PHE A 272 -15.38 -8.75 12.86
N PHE A 273 -14.42 -8.59 13.75
CA PHE A 273 -14.47 -9.23 15.06
C PHE A 273 -15.58 -8.65 15.96
N ASP A 274 -15.69 -7.33 16.04
CA ASP A 274 -16.72 -6.67 16.84
C ASP A 274 -18.14 -7.04 16.38
N GLU A 275 -18.34 -7.15 15.06
CA GLU A 275 -19.62 -7.51 14.45
C GLU A 275 -19.74 -9.01 14.12
N ARG A 276 -18.89 -9.86 14.69
CA ARG A 276 -18.81 -11.30 14.35
C ARG A 276 -20.15 -12.04 14.40
N ASN A 277 -21.01 -11.72 15.37
CA ASN A 277 -22.34 -12.33 15.53
C ASN A 277 -23.34 -11.92 14.42
N LYS A 278 -23.03 -10.87 13.65
CA LYS A 278 -23.83 -10.41 12.52
C LYS A 278 -23.28 -10.92 11.18
N LEU A 279 -22.10 -11.53 11.18
CA LEU A 279 -21.48 -12.04 9.97
C LEU A 279 -22.20 -13.32 9.53
N VAL A 280 -22.64 -13.31 8.28
CA VAL A 280 -23.12 -14.48 7.56
C VAL A 280 -21.89 -15.19 7.01
N LEU A 281 -21.30 -16.04 7.85
CA LEU A 281 -20.20 -16.91 7.46
C LEU A 281 -20.74 -18.06 6.60
N ALA A 282 -21.85 -18.68 7.01
CA ALA A 282 -22.54 -19.72 6.27
C ALA A 282 -23.20 -19.22 4.98
N GLY A 283 -22.71 -19.71 3.83
CA GLY A 283 -23.33 -19.54 2.52
C GLY A 283 -23.98 -20.86 2.07
N GLU A 284 -24.91 -20.77 1.11
CA GLU A 284 -25.58 -21.97 0.54
C GLU A 284 -24.68 -22.81 -0.39
N ASP A 285 -23.43 -22.41 -0.59
CA ASP A 285 -22.40 -23.06 -1.44
C ASP A 285 -21.05 -23.07 -0.70
N ASP A 286 -19.99 -23.71 -1.27
CA ASP A 286 -18.57 -23.75 -0.84
C ASP A 286 -17.91 -22.35 -0.57
N GLU A 287 -18.69 -21.28 -0.47
CA GLU A 287 -18.35 -19.91 -0.07
C GLU A 287 -18.19 -19.73 1.45
N GLU A 288 -18.81 -20.59 2.28
CA GLU A 288 -18.74 -20.46 3.75
C GLU A 288 -17.29 -20.45 4.25
N ASP A 289 -16.53 -21.43 3.78
CA ASP A 289 -15.15 -21.63 4.23
C ASP A 289 -14.24 -20.55 3.73
N LYS A 290 -14.55 -19.98 2.55
CA LYS A 290 -13.73 -18.93 1.95
C LYS A 290 -13.75 -17.65 2.79
N LYS A 291 -14.84 -17.35 3.48
CA LYS A 291 -14.93 -16.18 4.37
C LYS A 291 -14.09 -16.36 5.62
N THR A 292 -14.25 -17.49 6.30
CA THR A 292 -13.49 -17.78 7.52
C THR A 292 -12.02 -17.98 7.20
N GLU A 293 -11.68 -18.68 6.12
CA GLU A 293 -10.33 -18.80 5.58
C GLU A 293 -9.71 -17.43 5.30
N PHE A 294 -10.43 -16.56 4.59
CA PHE A 294 -9.98 -15.20 4.32
C PHE A 294 -9.68 -14.45 5.62
N LEU A 295 -10.56 -14.52 6.62
CA LEU A 295 -10.36 -13.86 7.90
C LEU A 295 -9.13 -14.41 8.64
N ILE A 296 -8.91 -15.72 8.63
CA ILE A 296 -7.69 -16.35 9.21
C ILE A 296 -6.45 -15.81 8.51
N ARG A 297 -6.39 -15.91 7.17
CA ARG A 297 -5.23 -15.46 6.38
C ARG A 297 -4.96 -13.96 6.50
N ALA A 298 -6.01 -13.14 6.50
CA ALA A 298 -5.90 -11.69 6.64
C ALA A 298 -5.40 -11.27 8.03
N ASN A 299 -5.82 -11.98 9.10
CA ASN A 299 -5.30 -11.77 10.45
C ASN A 299 -3.81 -12.12 10.54
N LEU A 300 -3.40 -13.29 10.03
CA LEU A 300 -1.99 -13.68 9.99
C LEU A 300 -1.12 -12.65 9.26
N LYS A 301 -1.58 -12.13 8.12
CA LYS A 301 -0.86 -11.11 7.35
C LYS A 301 -0.74 -9.78 8.10
N ASN A 302 -1.71 -9.46 8.95
CA ASN A 302 -1.73 -8.29 9.83
C ASN A 302 -1.11 -8.54 11.21
N TYR A 303 -0.33 -9.62 11.36
CA TYR A 303 0.38 -9.94 12.60
C TYR A 303 -0.56 -10.24 13.78
N PHE A 304 -1.73 -10.82 13.53
CA PHE A 304 -2.64 -11.40 14.52
C PHE A 304 -2.74 -12.92 14.34
N HIS A 305 -3.18 -13.64 15.37
CA HIS A 305 -3.32 -15.09 15.28
C HIS A 305 -4.60 -15.49 14.54
N GLY A 306 -5.65 -14.66 14.59
CA GLY A 306 -6.96 -15.00 14.04
C GLY A 306 -7.64 -16.11 14.85
N ALA A 307 -7.36 -16.18 16.16
CA ALA A 307 -7.72 -17.30 17.01
C ALA A 307 -9.23 -17.60 17.02
N TYR A 308 -10.05 -16.55 17.06
CA TYR A 308 -11.51 -16.69 16.96
C TYR A 308 -11.92 -17.41 15.68
N TRP A 309 -11.44 -16.94 14.53
CA TRP A 309 -11.77 -17.53 13.23
C TRP A 309 -11.22 -18.94 13.05
N ILE A 310 -10.07 -19.26 13.65
CA ILE A 310 -9.53 -20.63 13.68
C ILE A 310 -10.49 -21.57 14.42
N CYS A 311 -11.05 -21.14 15.56
CA CYS A 311 -12.01 -21.95 16.32
C CYS A 311 -13.37 -22.08 15.63
N GLU A 312 -13.77 -21.07 14.86
CA GLU A 312 -15.02 -21.09 14.07
C GLU A 312 -14.86 -21.77 12.70
N TYR A 313 -13.65 -22.22 12.33
CA TYR A 313 -13.43 -22.89 11.06
C TYR A 313 -14.02 -24.31 11.09
N SER A 314 -15.04 -24.54 10.28
CA SER A 314 -15.83 -25.79 10.28
C SER A 314 -15.15 -26.96 9.53
N HIS A 315 -14.14 -26.67 8.71
CA HIS A 315 -13.45 -27.63 7.86
C HIS A 315 -12.12 -28.12 8.47
N ASP A 316 -11.38 -28.96 7.72
CA ASP A 316 -10.08 -29.45 8.15
C ASP A 316 -9.07 -28.30 8.25
N ILE A 317 -8.87 -27.82 9.48
CA ILE A 317 -7.91 -26.76 9.78
C ILE A 317 -6.46 -27.17 9.44
N ASP A 318 -6.14 -28.47 9.46
CA ASP A 318 -4.80 -28.95 9.10
C ASP A 318 -4.56 -28.82 7.59
N GLU A 319 -5.58 -29.03 6.77
CA GLU A 319 -5.54 -28.76 5.32
C GLU A 319 -5.34 -27.26 5.06
N LEU A 320 -6.12 -26.39 5.72
CA LEU A 320 -5.96 -24.95 5.58
C LEU A 320 -4.53 -24.51 5.98
N PHE A 321 -4.00 -24.96 7.12
CA PHE A 321 -2.63 -24.63 7.50
C PHE A 321 -1.59 -25.13 6.49
N ASN A 322 -1.80 -26.30 5.89
CA ASN A 322 -0.91 -26.79 4.83
C ASN A 322 -0.91 -25.87 3.60
N THR A 323 -2.06 -25.30 3.26
CA THR A 323 -2.21 -24.33 2.17
C THR A 323 -1.54 -23.00 2.52
N ILE A 324 -1.79 -22.45 3.72
CA ILE A 324 -1.16 -21.21 4.21
C ILE A 324 0.38 -21.34 4.23
N ILE A 325 0.91 -22.46 4.73
CA ILE A 325 2.36 -22.72 4.76
C ILE A 325 2.94 -22.74 3.34
N LYS A 326 2.18 -23.23 2.36
CA LYS A 326 2.64 -23.34 0.96
C LYS A 326 2.56 -22.00 0.22
N GLU A 327 1.54 -21.21 0.47
CA GLU A 327 1.18 -20.05 -0.37
C GLU A 327 1.53 -18.70 0.27
N ASP A 328 1.35 -18.57 1.61
CA ASP A 328 1.32 -17.27 2.28
C ASP A 328 2.47 -17.05 3.27
N ILE A 329 3.40 -18.00 3.38
CA ILE A 329 4.45 -17.93 4.39
C ILE A 329 5.46 -16.82 4.06
N GLY A 330 5.58 -15.85 4.97
CA GLY A 330 6.43 -14.67 4.83
C GLY A 330 6.75 -14.04 6.19
N GLY A 331 7.50 -12.93 6.19
CA GLY A 331 8.02 -12.34 7.42
C GLY A 331 6.95 -11.93 8.45
N THR A 332 5.78 -11.47 8.00
CA THR A 332 4.69 -11.06 8.88
C THR A 332 3.77 -12.21 9.29
N THR A 333 3.54 -13.20 8.41
CA THR A 333 2.62 -14.33 8.66
C THR A 333 3.24 -15.44 9.49
N ILE A 334 4.56 -15.65 9.38
CA ILE A 334 5.22 -16.83 9.97
C ILE A 334 5.13 -16.86 11.50
N ARG A 335 5.38 -15.74 12.18
CA ARG A 335 5.39 -15.67 13.65
C ARG A 335 4.02 -15.94 14.28
N PRO A 336 2.91 -15.28 13.86
CA PRO A 336 1.61 -15.56 14.45
C PRO A 336 1.15 -16.99 14.15
N LEU A 337 1.43 -17.52 12.95
CA LEU A 337 1.10 -18.90 12.58
C LEU A 337 1.85 -19.91 13.44
N GLU A 338 3.16 -19.75 13.59
CA GLU A 338 4.01 -20.62 14.41
C GLU A 338 3.52 -20.72 15.87
N ARG A 339 3.09 -19.60 16.45
CA ARG A 339 2.56 -19.57 17.83
C ARG A 339 1.18 -20.25 17.92
N ALA A 340 0.30 -20.02 16.96
CA ALA A 340 -1.00 -20.70 16.90
C ALA A 340 -0.82 -22.23 16.78
N LEU A 341 0.05 -22.68 15.85
CA LEU A 341 0.38 -24.09 15.67
C LEU A 341 0.98 -24.71 16.94
N MET A 342 1.82 -23.99 17.67
CA MET A 342 2.40 -24.45 18.94
C MET A 342 1.32 -24.68 20.00
N VAL A 343 0.43 -23.69 20.19
CA VAL A 343 -0.66 -23.78 21.17
C VAL A 343 -1.56 -24.98 20.83
N MET A 344 -1.95 -25.11 19.56
CA MET A 344 -2.76 -26.23 19.05
C MET A 344 -2.03 -27.59 19.04
N GLY A 345 -0.74 -27.65 19.40
CA GLY A 345 0.04 -28.90 19.41
C GLY A 345 0.36 -29.47 18.03
N LYS A 346 0.33 -28.66 16.96
CA LYS A 346 0.52 -29.08 15.56
C LYS A 346 2.01 -29.22 15.20
N GLN A 347 2.67 -30.17 15.85
CA GLN A 347 4.12 -30.39 15.74
C GLN A 347 4.59 -30.68 14.30
N SER A 348 3.80 -31.41 13.51
CA SER A 348 4.11 -31.76 12.11
C SER A 348 4.25 -30.51 11.22
N HIS A 349 3.33 -29.55 11.35
CA HIS A 349 3.33 -28.32 10.59
C HIS A 349 4.52 -27.43 10.95
N LEU A 350 4.84 -27.31 12.24
CA LEU A 350 6.03 -26.58 12.69
C LEU A 350 7.34 -27.20 12.18
N ARG A 351 7.48 -28.52 12.23
CA ARG A 351 8.65 -29.22 11.65
C ARG A 351 8.74 -29.05 10.14
N ARG A 352 7.61 -28.92 9.45
CA ARG A 352 7.57 -28.61 8.02
C ARG A 352 8.12 -27.21 7.76
N ILE A 353 7.63 -26.20 8.48
CA ILE A 353 8.13 -24.81 8.38
C ILE A 353 9.63 -24.76 8.64
N GLY A 354 10.11 -25.41 9.71
CA GLY A 354 11.54 -25.42 10.06
C GLY A 354 12.46 -26.14 9.06
N LYS A 355 11.91 -26.90 8.11
CA LYS A 355 12.65 -27.52 6.99
C LYS A 355 12.61 -26.67 5.72
N MET A 356 11.67 -25.73 5.62
CA MET A 356 11.63 -24.82 4.49
C MET A 356 12.81 -23.88 4.65
N ASN A 357 13.75 -23.90 3.69
CA ASN A 357 14.92 -23.02 3.68
C ASN A 357 14.50 -21.58 3.29
N LEU A 358 13.54 -21.04 4.03
CA LEU A 358 13.08 -19.68 3.91
C LEU A 358 14.12 -18.87 4.68
N GLU A 359 14.73 -17.87 4.05
CA GLU A 359 15.66 -16.93 4.69
C GLU A 359 14.92 -16.00 5.68
N LEU A 360 14.05 -16.55 6.52
CA LEU A 360 13.23 -15.87 7.50
C LEU A 360 13.94 -15.97 8.84
N SER A 361 14.82 -15.00 9.10
CA SER A 361 15.55 -14.85 10.38
C SER A 361 14.65 -14.79 11.62
N SER A 362 13.34 -14.64 11.43
CA SER A 362 12.31 -14.52 12.46
C SER A 362 11.63 -15.83 12.85
N SER A 363 11.86 -16.94 12.14
CA SER A 363 11.20 -18.23 12.38
C SER A 363 11.73 -18.89 13.66
N ARG A 364 10.83 -19.40 14.50
CA ARG A 364 11.13 -20.22 15.69
C ARG A 364 10.46 -21.60 15.61
N ALA A 365 10.05 -22.05 14.42
CA ALA A 365 9.25 -23.27 14.27
C ALA A 365 9.89 -24.53 14.90
N ASN A 366 11.19 -24.74 14.74
CA ASN A 366 11.87 -25.91 15.31
C ASN A 366 11.91 -25.86 16.86
N GLU A 367 12.05 -24.67 17.44
CA GLU A 367 12.00 -24.46 18.89
C GLU A 367 10.57 -24.70 19.40
N TYR A 368 9.57 -24.07 18.80
CA TYR A 368 8.17 -24.26 19.21
C TYR A 368 7.67 -25.71 19.01
N ALA A 369 8.24 -26.45 18.06
CA ALA A 369 7.94 -27.87 17.89
C ALA A 369 8.34 -28.72 19.12
N THR A 370 9.30 -28.29 19.95
CA THR A 370 9.67 -29.03 21.17
C THR A 370 8.64 -28.84 22.30
N HIS A 371 7.91 -27.73 22.28
CA HIS A 371 6.90 -27.38 23.28
C HIS A 371 5.49 -27.93 22.99
N CYS A 372 5.24 -28.48 21.79
CA CYS A 372 3.92 -28.99 21.41
C CYS A 372 3.37 -30.12 22.30
N ASN A 373 4.22 -30.78 23.07
CA ASN A 373 3.83 -31.86 23.98
C ASN A 373 3.69 -31.40 25.45
N ASP A 374 4.03 -30.14 25.74
CA ASP A 374 3.89 -29.58 27.09
C ASP A 374 2.40 -29.40 27.44
N ALA A 375 2.10 -29.09 28.71
CA ALA A 375 0.73 -28.77 29.11
C ALA A 375 0.24 -27.50 28.40
N ILE A 376 -1.05 -27.41 28.08
CA ILE A 376 -1.60 -26.34 27.23
C ILE A 376 -1.29 -24.92 27.77
N HIS A 377 -1.34 -24.72 29.08
CA HIS A 377 -0.98 -23.45 29.72
C HIS A 377 0.53 -23.15 29.65
N ASP A 378 1.38 -24.18 29.70
CA ASP A 378 2.83 -24.03 29.52
C ASP A 378 3.16 -23.64 28.08
N ARG A 379 2.46 -24.21 27.08
CA ARG A 379 2.60 -23.81 25.67
C ARG A 379 2.31 -22.33 25.48
N VAL A 380 1.21 -21.84 26.04
CA VAL A 380 0.88 -20.40 26.01
C VAL A 380 1.97 -19.59 26.72
N GLY A 381 2.46 -20.07 27.87
CA GLY A 381 3.49 -19.43 28.68
C GLY A 381 4.88 -19.34 28.04
N VAL A 382 5.15 -20.08 26.95
CA VAL A 382 6.38 -19.89 26.13
C VAL A 382 6.40 -18.50 25.49
N TYR A 383 5.23 -17.91 25.24
CA TYR A 383 5.10 -16.63 24.56
C TYR A 383 4.43 -15.55 25.43
N ALA A 384 3.30 -15.86 26.05
CA ALA A 384 2.59 -14.91 26.90
C ALA A 384 3.19 -14.89 28.31
N SER A 385 3.09 -13.73 28.97
CA SER A 385 3.47 -13.61 30.38
C SER A 385 2.57 -14.49 31.26
N LYS A 386 3.08 -15.01 32.39
CA LYS A 386 2.28 -15.82 33.34
C LYS A 386 1.01 -15.12 33.84
N ASN A 387 1.04 -13.79 33.87
CA ASN A 387 -0.11 -12.95 34.16
C ASN A 387 -0.31 -11.98 32.99
N LEU A 388 -1.53 -11.92 32.48
CA LEU A 388 -1.98 -10.96 31.49
C LEU A 388 -2.48 -9.70 32.20
N LYS A 389 -2.00 -8.52 31.78
CA LYS A 389 -2.41 -7.23 32.36
C LYS A 389 -3.20 -6.40 31.36
N ILE A 390 -4.48 -6.17 31.63
CA ILE A 390 -5.37 -5.31 30.83
C ILE A 390 -5.93 -4.25 31.76
N GLY A 391 -5.76 -2.97 31.40
CA GLY A 391 -6.01 -1.85 32.32
C GLY A 391 -5.25 -2.00 33.65
N SER A 392 -5.99 -1.89 34.76
CA SER A 392 -5.51 -2.12 36.12
C SER A 392 -5.54 -3.59 36.56
N ASP A 393 -6.20 -4.45 35.79
CA ASP A 393 -6.49 -5.82 36.18
C ASP A 393 -5.37 -6.77 35.75
N SER A 394 -5.21 -7.85 36.51
CA SER A 394 -4.20 -8.87 36.29
C SER A 394 -4.84 -10.25 36.33
N TYR A 395 -4.74 -10.97 35.22
CA TYR A 395 -5.37 -12.25 35.01
C TYR A 395 -4.30 -13.36 34.91
N PRO A 396 -4.29 -14.36 35.82
CA PRO A 396 -3.42 -15.51 35.66
C PRO A 396 -3.77 -16.28 34.39
N VAL A 397 -2.78 -16.52 33.52
CA VAL A 397 -3.00 -17.24 32.25
C VAL A 397 -3.57 -18.63 32.49
N TYR A 398 -3.10 -19.31 33.54
CA TYR A 398 -3.63 -20.60 33.96
C TYR A 398 -5.15 -20.55 34.18
N ASP A 399 -5.64 -19.55 34.91
CA ASP A 399 -7.06 -19.43 35.23
C ASP A 399 -7.90 -19.11 33.99
N LEU A 400 -7.39 -18.27 33.08
CA LEU A 400 -8.08 -17.95 31.83
C LEU A 400 -8.18 -19.18 30.90
N VAL A 401 -7.10 -19.95 30.77
CA VAL A 401 -7.03 -21.15 29.93
C VAL A 401 -7.97 -22.25 30.45
N TYR A 402 -7.99 -22.50 31.76
CA TYR A 402 -8.83 -23.53 32.37
C TYR A 402 -10.24 -23.07 32.75
N GLY A 403 -10.55 -21.77 32.60
CA GLY A 403 -11.87 -21.21 32.94
C GLY A 403 -12.14 -21.11 34.44
N ASN A 404 -11.11 -20.94 35.27
CA ASN A 404 -11.22 -20.77 36.72
C ASN A 404 -11.55 -19.31 37.14
N THR A 405 -11.64 -18.40 36.17
CA THR A 405 -11.99 -16.99 36.38
C THR A 405 -13.36 -16.70 35.74
N PRO A 406 -14.17 -15.79 36.33
CA PRO A 406 -15.43 -15.37 35.72
C PRO A 406 -15.24 -14.70 34.36
N THR A 407 -14.14 -13.95 34.17
CA THR A 407 -13.83 -13.24 32.92
C THR A 407 -13.41 -14.22 31.83
N GLN A 408 -14.06 -14.19 30.67
CA GLN A 408 -13.71 -15.06 29.56
C GLN A 408 -12.66 -14.39 28.66
N PRO A 409 -11.76 -15.15 28.02
CA PRO A 409 -10.81 -14.58 27.06
C PRO A 409 -11.48 -13.82 25.91
N ILE A 410 -12.69 -14.23 25.49
CA ILE A 410 -13.45 -13.52 24.46
C ILE A 410 -13.85 -12.11 24.89
N ASP A 411 -14.26 -11.92 26.15
CA ASP A 411 -14.64 -10.62 26.70
C ASP A 411 -13.43 -9.66 26.69
N LEU A 412 -12.25 -10.19 27.02
CA LEU A 412 -10.99 -9.44 26.99
C LEU A 412 -10.56 -9.08 25.55
N MET A 413 -10.85 -9.94 24.57
CA MET A 413 -10.64 -9.63 23.16
C MET A 413 -11.58 -8.50 22.70
N GLU A 414 -12.85 -8.53 23.11
CA GLU A 414 -13.82 -7.47 22.80
C GLU A 414 -13.37 -6.11 23.37
N GLU A 415 -12.95 -6.06 24.63
CA GLU A 415 -12.41 -4.86 25.25
C GLU A 415 -11.23 -4.28 24.46
N LEU A 416 -10.23 -5.12 24.16
CA LEU A 416 -9.03 -4.69 23.43
C LEU A 416 -9.32 -4.31 21.98
N VAL A 417 -10.25 -4.99 21.31
CA VAL A 417 -10.65 -4.65 19.94
C VAL A 417 -11.42 -3.33 19.92
N SER A 418 -12.30 -3.08 20.89
CA SER A 418 -12.97 -1.78 21.04
C SER A 418 -11.94 -0.65 21.19
N ASP A 419 -10.97 -0.81 22.09
CA ASP A 419 -9.91 0.17 22.30
C ASP A 419 -9.03 0.40 21.05
N LEU A 420 -8.75 -0.66 20.29
CA LEU A 420 -7.93 -0.61 19.07
C LEU A 420 -8.64 0.02 17.88
N ARG A 421 -9.98 0.08 17.89
CA ARG A 421 -10.76 0.80 16.88
C ARG A 421 -10.64 2.31 17.07
N ASP A 422 -10.60 2.77 18.31
CA ASP A 422 -10.42 4.18 18.64
C ASP A 422 -8.96 4.61 18.42
N GLU A 423 -8.01 3.80 18.91
CA GLU A 423 -6.58 4.08 18.77
C GLU A 423 -5.76 2.80 18.57
N ASP A 424 -5.18 2.64 17.37
CA ASP A 424 -4.42 1.45 16.99
C ASP A 424 -2.99 1.47 17.60
N GLU A 425 -2.91 1.31 18.92
CA GLU A 425 -1.67 1.32 19.70
C GLU A 425 -0.94 -0.04 19.67
N ASN A 426 0.39 0.00 19.64
CA ASN A 426 1.19 -1.23 19.63
C ASN A 426 1.03 -2.06 20.90
N ILE A 427 0.96 -1.41 22.07
CA ILE A 427 0.84 -2.10 23.36
C ILE A 427 -0.47 -2.89 23.42
N LYS A 428 -1.58 -2.32 22.93
CA LYS A 428 -2.88 -2.99 22.88
C LYS A 428 -2.88 -4.16 21.90
N ARG A 429 -2.22 -4.04 20.74
CA ARG A 429 -2.04 -5.17 19.80
C ARG A 429 -1.23 -6.31 20.40
N ASP A 430 -0.18 -5.99 21.14
CA ASP A 430 0.64 -6.99 21.82
C ASP A 430 -0.20 -7.78 22.81
N LYS A 431 -1.01 -7.09 23.62
CA LYS A 431 -1.97 -7.72 24.54
C LYS A 431 -3.02 -8.55 23.81
N LEU A 432 -3.60 -8.04 22.72
CA LEU A 432 -4.62 -8.76 21.96
C LEU A 432 -4.09 -10.10 21.45
N ARG A 433 -2.84 -10.15 20.95
CA ARG A 433 -2.20 -11.40 20.54
C ARG A 433 -2.05 -12.40 21.69
N ASP A 434 -1.69 -11.93 22.88
CA ASP A 434 -1.59 -12.78 24.05
C ASP A 434 -2.97 -13.36 24.40
N VAL A 435 -4.03 -12.54 24.37
CA VAL A 435 -5.41 -13.00 24.62
C VAL A 435 -5.88 -13.98 23.56
N GLU A 436 -5.57 -13.74 22.28
CA GLU A 436 -5.90 -14.65 21.18
C GLU A 436 -5.32 -16.05 21.41
N LEU A 437 -4.06 -16.16 21.85
CA LEU A 437 -3.45 -17.46 22.13
C LEU A 437 -4.08 -18.15 23.35
N ILE A 438 -4.49 -17.38 24.36
CA ILE A 438 -5.22 -17.90 25.51
C ILE A 438 -6.62 -18.40 25.09
N TYR A 439 -7.31 -17.65 24.23
CA TYR A 439 -8.59 -18.06 23.66
C TYR A 439 -8.43 -19.34 22.84
N LEU A 440 -7.43 -19.41 21.97
CA LEU A 440 -7.14 -20.60 21.16
C LEU A 440 -6.87 -21.81 22.06
N ALA A 441 -5.97 -21.65 23.05
CA ALA A 441 -5.60 -22.70 24.00
C ALA A 441 -6.79 -23.27 24.78
N ARG A 442 -7.77 -22.42 25.10
CA ARG A 442 -8.97 -22.82 25.82
C ARG A 442 -9.95 -23.63 24.95
N ASN A 443 -9.96 -23.36 23.65
CA ASN A 443 -10.92 -23.93 22.70
C ASN A 443 -10.32 -25.08 21.86
N THR A 444 -9.11 -25.53 22.20
CA THR A 444 -8.39 -26.65 21.56
C THR A 444 -8.06 -27.71 22.59
#